data_AF-A0A1C5NIM6-F1
#
_entry.id   AF-A0A1C5NIM6-F1
#
_cell.length_a   1.000
_cell.length_b   1.000
_cell.length_c   1.000
_cell.angle_alpha   90.00
_cell.angle_beta   90.00
_cell.angle_gamma   90.00
#
_symmetry.space_group_name_H-M   'P 1'
#
loop_
_entity.id
_entity.type
_entity.pdbx_description
1 polymer ?
#
loop_
_entity_poly.entity_id
_entity_poly.type
_entity_poly.pdbx_seq_one_letter_code
_entity_poly.pdbx_strand_id
1 'polypeptide(L)'
;MKKSHYSGDVMELVKDDLEYGLSPAQVESYLNRADFSSRQKKLYSEALRDNFPKEVLEIAFARGLKVQQMQVACGYVRKGISEDALREVLSEERSAKEMSDMMQDILNRQAEDAAVPVTELSDGLQEQLDEVLQQKEYLEQQIEAKEKEIQEGLAKVASQRNIIEEQAARILELEERLEKRPARPQVSYEVQMPMEQGKPPVRIPVEVERKRSNDVGRFRMLFEKRKVRTDMVKLVSQADLSEGQLAAILAGMEQGLTQEQLTELVHCGATPEKMQIIVEIAVLENSMRREEA
;
A
#
# COMPACT_ATOMS: atom_id res chain seq x y z
N MET A 1 53.19 -5.92 5.99
CA MET A 1 52.39 -5.99 4.74
C MET A 1 53.28 -6.61 3.67
N LYS A 2 53.00 -7.85 3.22
CA LYS A 2 53.73 -8.45 2.10
C LYS A 2 53.35 -7.67 0.85
N LYS A 3 54.27 -6.86 0.30
CA LYS A 3 54.10 -6.26 -1.03
C LYS A 3 54.21 -7.40 -2.04
N SER A 4 53.09 -8.01 -2.42
CA SER A 4 53.05 -8.86 -3.61
C SER A 4 53.32 -7.94 -4.80
N HIS A 5 54.46 -8.13 -5.45
CA HIS A 5 54.74 -7.46 -6.70
C HIS A 5 53.88 -8.12 -7.79
N TYR A 6 52.68 -7.59 -8.02
CA TYR A 6 51.89 -7.94 -9.19
C TYR A 6 52.57 -7.38 -10.44
N SER A 7 52.44 -8.07 -11.58
CA SER A 7 52.95 -7.58 -12.86
C SER A 7 52.21 -6.31 -13.27
N GLY A 8 52.86 -5.45 -14.07
CA GLY A 8 52.27 -4.21 -14.59
C GLY A 8 50.88 -4.43 -15.19
N ASP A 9 50.74 -5.47 -16.03
CA ASP A 9 49.49 -5.84 -16.69
C ASP A 9 48.35 -6.16 -15.70
N VAL A 10 48.66 -6.74 -14.53
CA VAL A 10 47.64 -7.07 -13.52
C VAL A 10 47.24 -5.81 -12.75
N MET A 11 48.20 -4.90 -12.52
CA MET A 11 47.90 -3.61 -11.89
C MET A 11 47.08 -2.69 -12.80
N GLU A 12 47.30 -2.74 -14.10
CA GLU A 12 46.48 -2.04 -15.10
C GLU A 12 45.06 -2.61 -15.12
N LEU A 13 44.92 -3.95 -15.20
CA LEU A 13 43.62 -4.62 -15.11
C LEU A 13 42.81 -4.22 -13.86
N VAL A 14 43.48 -4.16 -12.70
CA VAL A 14 42.84 -3.76 -11.44
C VAL A 14 42.33 -2.33 -11.49
N LYS A 15 43.10 -1.40 -12.10
CA LYS A 15 42.64 -0.02 -12.27
C LYS A 15 41.42 0.03 -13.17
N ASP A 16 41.48 -0.63 -14.32
CA ASP A 16 40.37 -0.68 -15.27
C ASP A 16 39.09 -1.27 -14.64
N ASP A 17 39.23 -2.30 -13.80
CA ASP A 17 38.11 -2.92 -13.10
C ASP A 17 37.47 -2.00 -12.05
N LEU A 18 38.30 -1.29 -11.28
CA LEU A 18 37.81 -0.31 -10.30
C LEU A 18 37.14 0.88 -10.99
N GLU A 19 37.67 1.32 -12.13
CA GLU A 19 37.06 2.38 -12.96
C GLU A 19 35.75 1.92 -13.61
N TYR A 20 35.66 0.66 -14.02
CA TYR A 20 34.42 0.05 -14.53
C TYR A 20 33.34 -0.07 -13.43
N GLY A 21 33.74 -0.08 -12.16
CA GLY A 21 32.83 -0.14 -11.01
C GLY A 21 32.78 -1.50 -10.32
N LEU A 22 33.74 -2.40 -10.56
CA LEU A 22 33.88 -3.62 -9.75
C LEU A 22 34.27 -3.24 -8.32
N SER A 23 33.67 -3.93 -7.36
CA SER A 23 34.00 -3.74 -5.94
C SER A 23 35.43 -4.24 -5.63
N PRO A 24 36.11 -3.66 -4.63
CA PRO A 24 37.41 -4.15 -4.18
C PRO A 24 37.40 -5.64 -3.82
N ALA A 25 36.29 -6.14 -3.25
CA ALA A 25 36.13 -7.57 -2.91
C ALA A 25 36.09 -8.47 -4.16
N GLN A 26 35.43 -8.02 -5.24
CA GLN A 26 35.42 -8.73 -6.52
C GLN A 26 36.81 -8.75 -7.15
N VAL A 27 37.53 -7.62 -7.12
CA VAL A 27 38.91 -7.54 -7.62
C VAL A 27 39.84 -8.45 -6.82
N GLU A 28 39.73 -8.44 -5.49
CA GLU A 28 40.51 -9.32 -4.62
C GLU A 28 40.25 -10.82 -4.91
N SER A 29 39.04 -11.18 -5.33
CA SER A 29 38.68 -12.58 -5.58
C SER A 29 39.57 -13.27 -6.61
N TYR A 30 39.93 -12.59 -7.72
CA TYR A 30 40.86 -13.12 -8.71
C TYR A 30 42.32 -12.81 -8.40
N LEU A 31 42.61 -11.77 -7.60
CA LEU A 31 43.99 -11.48 -7.17
C LEU A 31 44.52 -12.50 -6.17
N ASN A 32 43.65 -13.02 -5.29
CA ASN A 32 43.94 -14.05 -4.29
C ASN A 32 44.21 -15.43 -4.92
N ARG A 33 43.82 -15.63 -6.18
CA ARG A 33 44.17 -16.81 -6.99
C ARG A 33 45.64 -16.72 -7.42
N ALA A 34 46.55 -17.23 -6.59
CA ALA A 34 47.97 -17.30 -6.90
C ALA A 34 48.28 -18.30 -8.03
N ASP A 35 47.40 -19.27 -8.23
CA ASP A 35 47.44 -20.28 -9.30
C ASP A 35 47.11 -19.71 -10.69
N PHE A 36 46.58 -18.47 -10.76
CA PHE A 36 46.17 -17.87 -12.02
C PHE A 36 47.26 -17.03 -12.67
N SER A 37 47.51 -17.30 -13.94
CA SER A 37 48.28 -16.42 -14.83
C SER A 37 47.53 -15.10 -15.09
N SER A 38 48.24 -14.07 -15.56
CA SER A 38 47.64 -12.78 -15.92
C SER A 38 46.49 -12.91 -16.92
N ARG A 39 46.58 -13.89 -17.85
CA ARG A 39 45.50 -14.19 -18.81
C ARG A 39 44.26 -14.78 -18.15
N GLN A 40 44.43 -15.66 -17.16
CA GLN A 40 43.29 -16.25 -16.42
C GLN A 40 42.63 -15.21 -15.52
N LYS A 41 43.42 -14.31 -14.91
CA LYS A 41 42.90 -13.17 -14.14
C LYS A 41 42.08 -12.22 -15.01
N LYS A 42 42.54 -11.93 -16.23
CA LYS A 42 41.79 -11.13 -17.20
C LYS A 42 40.45 -11.78 -17.56
N LEU A 43 40.42 -13.09 -17.83
CA LEU A 43 39.16 -13.80 -18.10
C LEU A 43 38.20 -13.78 -16.91
N TYR A 44 38.73 -13.92 -15.69
CA TYR A 44 37.91 -13.85 -14.48
C TYR A 44 37.32 -12.44 -14.29
N SER A 45 38.13 -11.40 -14.51
CA SER A 45 37.69 -10.00 -14.51
C SER A 45 36.59 -9.77 -15.55
N GLU A 46 36.75 -10.27 -16.78
CA GLU A 46 35.72 -10.19 -17.82
C GLU A 46 34.42 -10.88 -17.37
N ALA A 47 34.49 -12.07 -16.78
CA ALA A 47 33.31 -12.77 -16.25
C ALA A 47 32.62 -12.01 -15.12
N LEU A 48 33.37 -11.31 -14.27
CA LEU A 48 32.80 -10.42 -13.24
C LEU A 48 32.10 -9.20 -13.86
N ARG A 49 32.65 -8.60 -14.92
CA ARG A 49 32.02 -7.50 -15.65
C ARG A 49 30.73 -7.92 -16.34
N ASP A 50 30.66 -9.18 -16.76
CA ASP A 50 29.45 -9.82 -17.32
C ASP A 50 28.44 -10.24 -16.23
N ASN A 51 28.68 -9.91 -14.96
CA ASN A 51 27.83 -10.24 -13.80
C ASN A 51 27.58 -11.75 -13.63
N PHE A 52 28.58 -12.59 -13.89
CA PHE A 52 28.44 -14.03 -13.65
C PHE A 52 28.17 -14.28 -12.16
N PRO A 53 27.20 -15.15 -11.82
CA PRO A 53 26.94 -15.53 -10.43
C PRO A 53 28.14 -16.27 -9.85
N LYS A 54 28.24 -16.25 -8.52
CA LYS A 54 29.40 -16.79 -7.81
C LYS A 54 29.58 -18.29 -8.08
N GLU A 55 28.46 -19.01 -8.15
CA GLU A 55 28.37 -20.44 -8.40
C GLU A 55 28.96 -20.79 -9.78
N VAL A 56 28.60 -20.02 -10.81
CA VAL A 56 29.16 -20.18 -12.17
C VAL A 56 30.64 -19.83 -12.20
N LEU A 57 31.08 -18.79 -11.50
CA LEU A 57 32.51 -18.46 -11.39
C LEU A 57 33.30 -19.58 -10.73
N GLU A 58 32.77 -20.22 -9.69
CA GLU A 58 33.42 -21.36 -9.03
C GLU A 58 33.58 -22.57 -9.97
N ILE A 59 32.59 -22.81 -10.83
CA ILE A 59 32.59 -23.91 -11.80
C ILE A 59 33.50 -23.59 -13.00
N ALA A 60 33.27 -22.46 -13.69
CA ALA A 60 33.98 -22.09 -14.92
C ALA A 60 35.47 -21.78 -14.69
N PHE A 61 35.84 -21.45 -13.45
CA PHE A 61 37.21 -21.15 -13.03
C PHE A 61 37.69 -22.16 -11.97
N ALA A 62 37.22 -23.40 -12.00
CA ALA A 62 37.72 -24.47 -11.15
C ALA A 62 39.23 -24.69 -11.34
N ARG A 63 39.90 -25.22 -10.30
CA ARG A 63 41.34 -25.49 -10.33
C ARG A 63 41.66 -26.54 -11.40
N GLY A 64 42.75 -26.34 -12.14
CA GLY A 64 43.23 -27.28 -13.17
C GLY A 64 42.75 -26.97 -14.59
N LEU A 65 41.77 -26.08 -14.76
CA LEU A 65 41.31 -25.65 -16.09
C LEU A 65 42.35 -24.76 -16.78
N LYS A 66 42.63 -25.07 -18.05
CA LYS A 66 43.47 -24.27 -18.94
C LYS A 66 42.70 -23.04 -19.43
N VAL A 67 43.43 -21.99 -19.83
CA VAL A 67 42.85 -20.73 -20.36
C VAL A 67 41.80 -20.96 -21.45
N GLN A 68 42.07 -21.87 -22.38
CA GLN A 68 41.16 -22.21 -23.49
C GLN A 68 39.86 -22.87 -22.99
N GLN A 69 39.96 -23.71 -21.97
CA GLN A 69 38.81 -24.38 -21.36
C GLN A 69 37.90 -23.36 -20.64
N MET A 70 38.51 -22.43 -19.92
CA MET A 70 37.81 -21.34 -19.23
C MET A 70 37.12 -20.39 -20.23
N GLN A 71 37.78 -20.10 -21.37
CA GLN A 71 37.19 -19.31 -22.46
C GLN A 71 35.95 -19.98 -23.06
N VAL A 72 36.03 -21.29 -23.33
CA VAL A 72 34.91 -22.08 -23.81
C VAL A 72 33.77 -22.01 -22.79
N ALA A 73 34.04 -22.33 -21.52
CA ALA A 73 33.04 -22.28 -20.46
C ALA A 73 32.37 -20.90 -20.37
N CYS A 74 33.13 -19.81 -20.32
CA CYS A 74 32.58 -18.45 -20.28
C CYS A 74 31.75 -18.12 -21.52
N GLY A 75 32.19 -18.57 -22.70
CA GLY A 75 31.45 -18.39 -23.95
C GLY A 75 30.07 -19.05 -23.92
N TYR A 76 29.97 -20.27 -23.39
CA TYR A 76 28.71 -21.00 -23.29
C TYR A 76 27.80 -20.51 -22.16
N VAL A 77 28.38 -20.02 -21.06
CA VAL A 77 27.61 -19.31 -20.02
C VAL A 77 26.93 -18.07 -20.60
N ARG A 78 27.63 -17.26 -21.41
CA ARG A 78 27.00 -16.11 -22.09
C ARG A 78 25.89 -16.52 -23.07
N LYS A 79 25.96 -17.73 -23.61
CA LYS A 79 24.91 -18.32 -24.46
C LYS A 79 23.75 -18.90 -23.66
N GLY A 80 23.81 -18.88 -22.32
CA GLY A 80 22.73 -19.32 -21.44
C GLY A 80 22.73 -20.82 -21.11
N ILE A 81 23.88 -21.49 -21.19
CA ILE A 81 23.96 -22.89 -20.72
C ILE A 81 23.66 -22.96 -19.22
N SER A 82 22.95 -24.00 -18.78
CA SER A 82 22.62 -24.17 -17.35
C SER A 82 23.86 -24.47 -16.50
N GLU A 83 23.81 -24.08 -15.23
CA GLU A 83 24.90 -24.33 -14.28
C GLU A 83 25.18 -25.83 -14.10
N ASP A 84 24.13 -26.65 -14.10
CA ASP A 84 24.23 -28.12 -13.98
C ASP A 84 24.95 -28.73 -15.18
N ALA A 85 24.59 -28.31 -16.40
CA ALA A 85 25.26 -28.76 -17.63
C ALA A 85 26.72 -28.31 -17.67
N LEU A 86 27.00 -27.08 -17.22
CA LEU A 86 28.36 -26.57 -17.10
C LEU A 86 29.19 -27.41 -16.13
N ARG A 87 28.63 -27.78 -14.97
CA ARG A 87 29.28 -28.62 -13.96
C ARG A 87 29.52 -30.03 -14.48
N GLU A 88 28.56 -30.61 -15.20
CA GLU A 88 28.68 -31.94 -15.80
C GLU A 88 29.85 -31.97 -16.80
N VAL A 89 29.88 -31.04 -17.75
CA VAL A 89 30.91 -31.02 -18.80
C VAL A 89 32.30 -30.76 -18.24
N LEU A 90 32.42 -29.90 -17.22
CA LEU A 90 33.69 -29.55 -16.58
C LEU A 90 34.14 -30.51 -15.48
N SER A 91 33.31 -31.48 -15.09
CA SER A 91 33.67 -32.49 -14.09
C SER A 91 34.68 -33.52 -14.63
N GLU A 92 34.74 -33.68 -15.95
CA GLU A 92 35.66 -34.60 -16.62
C GLU A 92 36.84 -33.85 -17.25
N GLU A 93 38.03 -34.45 -17.19
CA GLU A 93 39.23 -33.90 -17.85
C GLU A 93 39.12 -34.07 -19.38
N ARG A 94 38.49 -33.10 -20.04
CA ARG A 94 38.23 -33.11 -21.49
C ARG A 94 38.93 -31.97 -22.21
N SER A 95 39.20 -32.14 -23.50
CA SER A 95 39.79 -31.06 -24.30
C SER A 95 38.80 -29.90 -24.51
N ALA A 96 39.33 -28.70 -24.79
CA ALA A 96 38.50 -27.52 -25.07
C ALA A 96 37.51 -27.75 -26.24
N LYS A 97 37.90 -28.57 -27.21
CA LYS A 97 37.06 -28.91 -28.36
C LYS A 97 35.91 -29.83 -27.96
N GLU A 98 36.19 -30.93 -27.25
CA GLU A 98 35.16 -31.88 -26.80
C GLU A 98 34.13 -31.20 -25.90
N MET A 99 34.57 -30.34 -24.98
CA MET A 99 33.65 -29.55 -24.15
C MET A 99 32.77 -28.63 -24.97
N SER A 100 33.32 -27.96 -25.98
CA SER A 100 32.54 -27.11 -26.88
C SER A 100 31.49 -27.93 -27.64
N ASP A 101 31.87 -29.10 -28.14
CA ASP A 101 30.96 -29.96 -28.90
C ASP A 101 29.77 -30.42 -28.03
N MET A 102 30.01 -30.84 -26.78
CA MET A 102 28.93 -31.23 -25.87
C MET A 102 28.12 -30.04 -25.33
N MET A 103 28.75 -28.93 -24.98
CA MET A 103 28.01 -27.74 -24.54
C MET A 103 27.10 -27.21 -25.66
N GLN A 104 27.54 -27.30 -26.91
CA GLN A 104 26.71 -26.95 -28.06
C GLN A 104 25.57 -27.94 -28.27
N ASP A 105 25.81 -29.24 -28.10
CA ASP A 105 24.78 -30.29 -28.16
C ASP A 105 23.73 -30.12 -27.04
N ILE A 106 24.15 -29.82 -25.81
CA ILE A 106 23.26 -29.51 -24.69
C ILE A 106 22.45 -28.24 -24.97
N LEU A 107 23.08 -27.16 -25.44
CA LEU A 107 22.35 -25.95 -25.82
C LEU A 107 21.31 -26.21 -26.90
N ASN A 108 21.63 -27.04 -27.90
CA ASN A 108 20.68 -27.39 -28.95
C ASN A 108 19.50 -28.17 -28.36
N ARG A 109 19.74 -29.13 -27.46
CA ARG A 109 18.66 -29.84 -26.74
C ARG A 109 17.84 -28.92 -25.85
N GLN A 110 18.46 -27.98 -25.15
CA GLN A 110 17.75 -26.97 -24.35
C GLN A 110 16.87 -26.07 -25.21
N ALA A 111 17.33 -25.72 -26.43
CA ALA A 111 16.53 -24.99 -27.39
C ALA A 111 15.40 -25.84 -27.99
N GLU A 112 15.61 -27.14 -28.17
CA GLU A 112 14.59 -28.09 -28.64
C GLU A 112 13.51 -28.37 -27.57
N ASP A 113 13.90 -28.57 -26.31
CA ASP A 113 12.97 -28.72 -25.17
C ASP A 113 12.21 -27.42 -24.89
N ALA A 114 12.80 -26.26 -25.16
CA ALA A 114 12.10 -24.97 -25.13
C ALA A 114 11.16 -24.76 -26.35
N ALA A 115 11.24 -25.61 -27.38
CA ALA A 115 10.50 -25.47 -28.63
C ALA A 115 9.21 -26.29 -28.72
N VAL A 116 8.73 -26.95 -27.65
CA VAL A 116 7.43 -27.67 -27.63
C VAL A 116 6.58 -27.33 -26.39
N PRO A 117 5.34 -26.83 -26.53
CA PRO A 117 4.81 -25.99 -27.60
C PRO A 117 4.41 -24.60 -27.04
N VAL A 118 4.98 -23.54 -27.61
CA VAL A 118 4.57 -22.15 -27.34
C VAL A 118 3.06 -21.94 -27.58
N THR A 119 2.39 -22.83 -28.33
CA THR A 119 0.95 -22.74 -28.60
C THR A 119 0.08 -22.97 -27.36
N GLU A 120 0.35 -23.96 -26.50
CA GLU A 120 -0.55 -24.24 -25.36
C GLU A 120 -0.42 -23.21 -24.24
N LEU A 121 0.80 -22.72 -23.99
CA LEU A 121 1.03 -21.60 -23.06
C LEU A 121 0.55 -20.27 -23.65
N SER A 122 0.65 -20.07 -24.97
CA SER A 122 0.08 -18.90 -25.64
C SER A 122 -1.44 -18.91 -25.58
N ASP A 123 -2.09 -20.05 -25.76
CA ASP A 123 -3.55 -20.17 -25.69
C ASP A 123 -4.04 -19.89 -24.26
N GLY A 124 -3.36 -20.44 -23.24
CA GLY A 124 -3.69 -20.15 -21.84
C GLY A 124 -3.43 -18.71 -21.41
N LEU A 125 -2.35 -18.09 -21.91
CA LEU A 125 -2.08 -16.66 -21.67
C LEU A 125 -3.06 -15.76 -22.43
N GLN A 126 -3.52 -16.18 -23.60
CA GLN A 126 -4.50 -15.44 -24.39
C GLN A 126 -5.90 -15.50 -23.74
N GLU A 127 -6.27 -16.64 -23.18
CA GLU A 127 -7.50 -16.78 -22.38
C GLU A 127 -7.45 -15.92 -21.11
N GLN A 128 -6.31 -15.89 -20.39
CA GLN A 128 -6.11 -14.99 -19.26
C GLN A 128 -6.17 -13.50 -19.67
N LEU A 129 -5.64 -13.16 -20.85
CA LEU A 129 -5.69 -11.79 -21.35
C LEU A 129 -7.14 -11.38 -21.68
N ASP A 130 -7.92 -12.27 -22.29
CA ASP A 130 -9.32 -12.02 -22.60
C ASP A 130 -10.17 -11.89 -21.31
N GLU A 131 -9.92 -12.71 -20.29
CA GLU A 131 -10.56 -12.57 -18.97
C GLU A 131 -10.24 -11.22 -18.32
N VAL A 132 -8.97 -10.81 -18.33
CA VAL A 132 -8.56 -9.52 -17.75
C VAL A 132 -9.15 -8.34 -18.54
N LEU A 133 -9.25 -8.45 -19.86
CA LEU A 133 -9.90 -7.43 -20.68
C LEU A 133 -11.40 -7.31 -20.37
N GLN A 134 -12.10 -8.42 -20.18
CA GLN A 134 -13.52 -8.40 -19.77
C GLN A 134 -13.71 -7.80 -18.38
N GLN A 135 -12.83 -8.14 -17.42
CA GLN A 135 -12.87 -7.55 -16.08
C GLN A 135 -12.62 -6.03 -16.12
N LYS A 136 -11.67 -5.58 -16.95
CA LYS A 136 -11.40 -4.16 -17.15
C LYS A 136 -12.64 -3.45 -17.68
N GLU A 137 -13.27 -3.97 -18.73
CA GLU A 137 -14.46 -3.35 -19.33
C GLU A 137 -15.62 -3.27 -18.33
N TYR A 138 -15.82 -4.32 -17.53
CA TYR A 138 -16.81 -4.32 -16.45
C TYR A 138 -16.53 -3.25 -15.37
N LEU A 139 -15.26 -3.11 -14.97
CA LEU A 139 -14.86 -2.08 -13.99
C LEU A 139 -15.01 -0.66 -14.57
N GLU A 140 -14.67 -0.45 -15.84
CA GLU A 140 -14.86 0.84 -16.53
C GLU A 140 -16.34 1.24 -16.55
N GLN A 141 -17.26 0.31 -16.84
CA GLN A 141 -18.70 0.56 -16.77
C GLN A 141 -19.18 0.89 -15.35
N GLN A 142 -18.65 0.22 -14.33
CA GLN A 142 -18.98 0.53 -12.94
C GLN A 142 -18.49 1.91 -12.51
N ILE A 143 -17.28 2.29 -12.93
CA ILE A 143 -16.72 3.62 -12.68
C ILE A 143 -17.61 4.67 -13.35
N GLU A 144 -17.98 4.50 -14.62
CA GLU A 144 -18.86 5.46 -15.32
C GLU A 144 -20.23 5.59 -14.62
N ALA A 145 -20.82 4.48 -14.18
CA ALA A 145 -22.07 4.50 -13.41
C ALA A 145 -21.93 5.26 -12.08
N LYS A 146 -20.82 5.03 -11.36
CA LYS A 146 -20.52 5.73 -10.10
C LYS A 146 -20.22 7.20 -10.29
N GLU A 147 -19.52 7.57 -11.36
CA GLU A 147 -19.26 8.96 -11.71
C GLU A 147 -20.56 9.71 -12.00
N LYS A 148 -21.51 9.08 -12.71
CA LYS A 148 -22.84 9.66 -12.93
C LYS A 148 -23.61 9.86 -11.63
N GLU A 149 -23.57 8.89 -10.71
CA GLU A 149 -24.19 9.00 -9.38
C GLU A 149 -23.58 10.17 -8.58
N ILE A 150 -22.25 10.34 -8.63
CA ILE A 150 -21.54 11.46 -8.01
C ILE A 150 -21.96 12.79 -8.64
N GLN A 151 -22.02 12.88 -9.97
CA GLN A 151 -22.44 14.11 -10.66
C GLN A 151 -23.88 14.51 -10.28
N GLU A 152 -24.80 13.56 -10.23
CA GLU A 152 -26.17 13.79 -9.77
C GLU A 152 -26.21 14.24 -8.29
N GLY A 153 -25.37 13.63 -7.44
CA GLY A 153 -25.19 14.03 -6.05
C GLY A 153 -24.69 15.47 -5.91
N LEU A 154 -23.66 15.84 -6.67
CA LEU A 154 -23.12 17.20 -6.70
C LEU A 154 -24.15 18.22 -7.18
N ALA A 155 -24.97 17.89 -8.18
CA ALA A 155 -26.06 18.74 -8.64
C ALA A 155 -27.12 18.97 -7.55
N LYS A 156 -27.45 17.92 -6.78
CA LYS A 156 -28.36 18.03 -5.62
C LYS A 156 -27.76 18.89 -4.52
N VAL A 157 -26.47 18.75 -4.21
CA VAL A 157 -25.78 19.61 -3.23
C VAL A 157 -25.74 21.07 -3.70
N ALA A 158 -25.44 21.31 -4.97
CA ALA A 158 -25.43 22.66 -5.54
C ALA A 158 -26.81 23.33 -5.45
N SER A 159 -27.90 22.60 -5.77
CA SER A 159 -29.26 23.14 -5.64
C SER A 159 -29.65 23.41 -4.18
N GLN A 160 -29.29 22.53 -3.24
CA GLN A 160 -29.49 22.78 -1.81
C GLN A 160 -28.72 24.00 -1.31
N ARG A 161 -27.47 24.18 -1.77
CA ARG A 161 -26.65 25.35 -1.43
C ARG A 161 -27.32 26.66 -1.86
N ASN A 162 -27.85 26.72 -3.09
CA ASN A 162 -28.57 27.90 -3.57
C ASN A 162 -29.79 28.22 -2.71
N ILE A 163 -30.55 27.19 -2.28
CA ILE A 163 -31.70 27.37 -1.39
C ILE A 163 -31.26 27.91 -0.02
N ILE A 164 -30.17 27.38 0.54
CA ILE A 164 -29.62 27.84 1.82
C ILE A 164 -29.14 29.28 1.72
N GLU A 165 -28.43 29.65 0.64
CA GLU A 165 -27.97 31.02 0.41
C GLU A 165 -29.15 32.00 0.26
N GLU A 166 -30.22 31.60 -0.45
CA GLU A 166 -31.44 32.41 -0.55
C GLU A 166 -32.15 32.57 0.81
N GLN A 167 -32.24 31.49 1.59
CA GLN A 167 -32.81 31.53 2.93
C GLN A 167 -31.99 32.40 3.88
N ALA A 168 -30.66 32.33 3.81
CA ALA A 168 -29.76 33.16 4.61
C ALA A 168 -29.90 34.65 4.26
N ALA A 169 -30.01 34.99 2.97
CA ALA A 169 -30.26 36.36 2.54
C ALA A 169 -31.60 36.91 3.06
N ARG A 170 -32.67 36.09 3.03
CA ARG A 170 -33.98 36.46 3.60
C ARG A 170 -33.93 36.66 5.11
N ILE A 171 -33.14 35.86 5.84
CA ILE A 171 -32.96 36.02 7.29
C ILE A 171 -32.26 37.34 7.59
N LEU A 172 -31.17 37.66 6.89
CA LEU A 172 -30.47 38.94 7.04
C LEU A 172 -31.39 40.15 6.79
N GLU A 173 -32.22 40.10 5.75
CA GLU A 173 -33.19 41.17 5.46
C GLU A 173 -34.25 41.29 6.57
N LEU A 174 -34.71 40.17 7.12
CA LEU A 174 -35.67 40.15 8.23
C LEU A 174 -35.05 40.69 9.52
N GLU A 175 -33.78 40.37 9.81
CA GLU A 175 -33.04 40.89 10.96
C GLU A 175 -32.85 42.40 10.85
N GLU A 176 -32.44 42.91 9.68
CA GLU A 176 -32.29 44.35 9.44
C GLU A 176 -33.64 45.09 9.59
N ARG A 177 -34.74 44.50 9.10
CA ARG A 177 -36.10 45.03 9.31
C ARG A 177 -36.54 44.97 10.77
N LEU A 178 -36.09 43.98 11.54
CA LEU A 178 -36.38 43.86 12.97
C LEU A 178 -35.61 44.89 13.80
N GLU A 179 -34.36 45.15 13.44
CA GLU A 179 -33.49 46.13 14.09
C GLU A 179 -33.96 47.58 13.83
N LYS A 180 -34.51 47.84 12.64
CA LYS A 180 -35.13 49.13 12.28
C LYS A 180 -36.56 49.31 12.81
N ARG A 181 -37.15 48.34 13.52
CA ARG A 181 -38.48 48.53 14.12
C ARG A 181 -38.38 49.50 15.30
N PRO A 182 -39.23 50.54 15.36
CA PRO A 182 -39.32 51.37 16.55
C PRO A 182 -39.77 50.50 17.73
N ALA A 183 -39.14 50.70 18.88
CA ALA A 183 -39.50 50.03 20.13
C ALA A 183 -41.02 50.16 20.35
N ARG A 184 -41.73 49.02 20.44
CA ARG A 184 -43.17 49.04 20.73
C ARG A 184 -43.37 49.75 22.08
N PRO A 185 -44.29 50.72 22.18
CA PRO A 185 -44.61 51.33 23.46
C PRO A 185 -45.06 50.22 24.41
N GLN A 186 -44.41 50.13 25.57
CA GLN A 186 -44.83 49.25 26.65
C GLN A 186 -46.20 49.77 27.12
N VAL A 187 -47.26 49.04 26.78
CA VAL A 187 -48.60 49.38 27.25
C VAL A 187 -48.77 48.76 28.64
N SER A 188 -48.47 49.55 29.67
CA SER A 188 -48.86 49.25 31.04
C SER A 188 -50.35 49.58 31.19
N TYR A 189 -51.20 48.56 31.39
CA TYR A 189 -52.59 48.79 31.78
C TYR A 189 -52.64 48.91 33.30
N GLU A 190 -53.01 50.08 33.82
CA GLU A 190 -53.35 50.25 35.24
C GLU A 190 -54.74 49.62 35.48
N VAL A 191 -54.78 48.49 36.16
CA VAL A 191 -56.04 47.90 36.63
C VAL A 191 -56.44 48.61 37.93
N GLN A 192 -57.41 49.52 37.86
CA GLN A 192 -58.03 50.05 39.07
C GLN A 192 -59.11 49.09 39.54
N MET A 193 -58.84 48.37 40.64
CA MET A 193 -59.87 47.63 41.36
C MET A 193 -60.54 48.58 42.35
N PRO A 194 -61.86 48.83 42.26
CA PRO A 194 -62.58 49.45 43.36
C PRO A 194 -62.75 48.42 44.47
N MET A 195 -62.18 48.66 45.64
CA MET A 195 -62.64 47.99 46.85
C MET A 195 -62.64 48.92 48.05
N GLU A 196 -63.53 48.56 48.97
CA GLU A 196 -63.97 49.27 50.16
C GLU A 196 -62.85 49.91 50.99
N GLN A 197 -63.16 51.13 51.44
CA GLN A 197 -62.64 51.83 52.61
C GLN A 197 -61.20 51.50 53.06
N GLY A 198 -60.27 52.40 52.73
CA GLY A 198 -59.28 52.86 53.72
C GLY A 198 -57.81 52.44 53.58
N LYS A 199 -57.32 51.91 52.46
CA LYS A 199 -55.86 51.74 52.21
C LYS A 199 -55.45 52.09 50.77
N PRO A 200 -54.24 52.65 50.54
CA PRO A 200 -53.82 53.11 49.22
C PRO A 200 -53.60 51.96 48.24
N PRO A 201 -53.82 52.18 46.92
CA PRO A 201 -53.77 51.12 45.91
C PRO A 201 -52.35 50.57 45.73
N VAL A 202 -52.22 49.25 45.73
CA VAL A 202 -50.97 48.54 45.47
C VAL A 202 -50.78 48.44 43.96
N ARG A 203 -49.75 49.11 43.42
CA ARG A 203 -49.30 48.94 42.03
C ARG A 203 -48.43 47.68 41.94
N ILE A 204 -48.94 46.64 41.29
CA ILE A 204 -48.17 45.43 40.97
C ILE A 204 -47.78 45.50 39.49
N PRO A 205 -46.50 45.74 39.14
CA PRO A 205 -46.04 45.57 37.77
C PRO A 205 -46.01 44.07 37.46
N VAL A 206 -46.95 43.60 36.65
CA VAL A 206 -46.92 42.22 36.14
C VAL A 206 -46.17 42.24 34.80
N GLU A 207 -44.88 41.87 34.84
CA GLU A 207 -44.11 41.56 33.64
C GLU A 207 -44.60 40.23 33.06
N VAL A 208 -45.30 40.30 31.92
CA VAL A 208 -45.67 39.09 31.18
C VAL A 208 -44.51 38.73 30.26
N GLU A 209 -43.52 38.02 30.79
CA GLU A 209 -42.48 37.40 29.96
C GLU A 209 -43.12 36.27 29.14
N ARG A 210 -43.35 36.54 27.85
CA ARG A 210 -43.81 35.50 26.92
C ARG A 210 -42.67 34.49 26.74
N LYS A 211 -42.81 33.34 27.40
CA LYS A 211 -41.99 32.13 27.20
C LYS A 211 -41.76 31.92 25.70
N ARG A 212 -40.50 32.05 25.26
CA ARG A 212 -40.04 31.50 23.98
C ARG A 212 -40.23 29.99 24.07
N SER A 213 -40.98 29.41 23.13
CA SER A 213 -41.03 27.97 22.95
C SER A 213 -39.63 27.50 22.57
N ASN A 214 -38.93 26.86 23.51
CA ASN A 214 -37.69 26.16 23.21
C ASN A 214 -38.02 24.92 22.39
N ASP A 215 -37.94 25.03 21.08
CA ASP A 215 -37.86 23.89 20.16
C ASP A 215 -36.45 23.24 20.19
N VAL A 216 -35.89 23.09 21.39
CA VAL A 216 -34.60 22.43 21.67
C VAL A 216 -34.84 20.92 21.95
N GLY A 217 -36.06 20.43 21.77
CA GLY A 217 -36.47 19.07 22.10
C GLY A 217 -36.29 18.02 21.00
N ARG A 218 -35.91 18.37 19.77
CA ARG A 218 -35.93 17.44 18.62
C ARG A 218 -34.58 16.86 18.20
N PHE A 219 -33.51 17.11 18.95
CA PHE A 219 -32.18 16.51 18.69
C PHE A 219 -31.74 15.45 19.72
N ARG A 220 -32.66 14.90 20.53
CA ARG A 220 -32.30 13.86 21.53
C ARG A 220 -32.55 12.41 21.10
N MET A 221 -33.06 12.16 19.89
CA MET A 221 -33.26 10.80 19.35
C MET A 221 -32.22 10.39 18.28
N LEU A 222 -30.95 10.76 18.48
CA LEU A 222 -29.82 10.18 17.71
C LEU A 222 -28.73 9.67 18.65
N PHE A 223 -29.11 9.09 19.79
CA PHE A 223 -28.17 8.44 20.70
C PHE A 223 -28.70 7.16 21.34
N GLU A 224 -29.55 6.42 20.62
CA GLU A 224 -30.01 5.08 20.98
C GLU A 224 -29.00 3.96 20.65
N LYS A 225 -27.69 4.25 20.78
CA LYS A 225 -26.62 3.23 20.83
C LYS A 225 -25.51 3.56 21.86
N ARG A 226 -25.80 4.36 22.89
CA ARG A 226 -24.82 4.72 23.94
C ARG A 226 -24.74 3.72 25.10
N LYS A 227 -24.51 2.44 24.81
CA LYS A 227 -24.11 1.47 25.86
C LYS A 227 -22.77 0.77 25.59
N VAL A 228 -22.22 0.86 24.37
CA VAL A 228 -21.03 0.09 23.95
C VAL A 228 -19.73 0.91 23.94
N ARG A 229 -19.80 2.25 23.91
CA ARG A 229 -18.60 3.10 23.76
C ARG A 229 -17.67 3.10 24.99
N THR A 230 -18.16 2.74 26.17
CA THR A 230 -17.39 2.89 27.41
C THR A 230 -16.38 1.75 27.64
N ASP A 231 -16.63 0.56 27.08
CA ASP A 231 -15.75 -0.60 27.30
C ASP A 231 -14.57 -0.63 26.32
N MET A 232 -14.79 -0.25 25.06
CA MET A 232 -13.72 -0.13 24.05
C MET A 232 -12.68 0.93 24.41
N VAL A 233 -13.11 2.10 24.88
CA VAL A 233 -12.18 3.17 25.28
C VAL A 233 -11.32 2.72 26.46
N LYS A 234 -11.87 1.95 27.40
CA LYS A 234 -11.09 1.39 28.53
C LYS A 234 -10.06 0.37 28.04
N LEU A 235 -10.47 -0.57 27.19
CA LEU A 235 -9.59 -1.61 26.65
C LEU A 235 -8.44 -1.02 25.82
N VAL A 236 -8.75 -0.04 24.97
CA VAL A 236 -7.76 0.67 24.15
C VAL A 236 -6.83 1.55 25.00
N SER A 237 -7.33 2.14 26.09
CA SER A 237 -6.49 2.95 27.01
C SER A 237 -5.57 2.13 27.91
N GLN A 238 -5.88 0.84 28.11
CA GLN A 238 -5.09 -0.07 28.96
C GLN A 238 -4.04 -0.83 28.15
N ALA A 239 -4.17 -0.89 26.83
CA ALA A 239 -3.23 -1.54 25.94
C ALA A 239 -2.23 -0.51 25.39
N ASP A 240 -0.93 -0.84 25.44
CA ASP A 240 0.13 -0.03 24.81
C ASP A 240 0.06 -0.20 23.28
N LEU A 241 -0.86 0.55 22.65
CA LEU A 241 -1.12 0.50 21.22
C LEU A 241 -0.43 1.68 20.50
N SER A 242 0.19 1.39 19.36
CA SER A 242 0.75 2.41 18.46
C SER A 242 -0.34 3.10 17.64
N GLU A 243 -0.03 4.28 17.09
CA GLU A 243 -0.97 5.08 16.29
C GLU A 243 -1.57 4.30 15.11
N GLY A 244 -0.78 3.45 14.44
CA GLY A 244 -1.27 2.59 13.36
C GLY A 244 -2.22 1.48 13.84
N GLN A 245 -2.00 0.94 15.04
CA GLN A 245 -2.89 -0.07 15.62
C GLN A 245 -4.22 0.55 16.06
N LEU A 246 -4.19 1.79 16.57
CA LEU A 246 -5.39 2.57 16.89
C LEU A 246 -6.21 2.89 15.62
N ALA A 247 -5.53 3.25 14.53
CA ALA A 247 -6.18 3.49 13.24
C ALA A 247 -6.89 2.23 12.70
N ALA A 248 -6.26 1.06 12.83
CA ALA A 248 -6.87 -0.21 12.43
C ALA A 248 -8.11 -0.56 13.28
N ILE A 249 -8.05 -0.34 14.61
CA ILE A 249 -9.21 -0.55 15.50
C ILE A 249 -10.36 0.40 15.13
N LEU A 250 -10.04 1.67 14.86
CA LEU A 250 -11.02 2.67 14.44
C LEU A 250 -11.66 2.30 13.10
N ALA A 251 -10.87 1.87 12.12
CA ALA A 251 -11.36 1.37 10.83
C ALA A 251 -12.28 0.16 11.01
N GLY A 252 -11.93 -0.78 11.89
CA GLY A 252 -12.80 -1.91 12.23
C GLY A 252 -14.13 -1.50 12.85
N MET A 253 -14.14 -0.48 13.70
CA MET A 253 -15.36 0.09 14.27
C MET A 253 -16.26 0.74 13.21
N GLU A 254 -15.67 1.46 12.25
CA GLU A 254 -16.40 2.09 11.14
C GLU A 254 -16.99 1.06 10.18
N GLN A 255 -16.27 -0.03 9.93
CA GLN A 255 -16.70 -1.12 9.05
C GLN A 255 -17.66 -2.13 9.72
N GLY A 256 -17.95 -1.93 11.01
CA GLY A 256 -19.01 -2.66 11.70
C GLY A 256 -18.60 -4.02 12.28
N LEU A 257 -17.33 -4.19 12.66
CA LEU A 257 -16.87 -5.33 13.46
C LEU A 257 -17.67 -5.44 14.78
N THR A 258 -17.84 -6.68 15.25
CA THR A 258 -18.48 -6.94 16.54
C THR A 258 -17.57 -6.54 17.70
N GLN A 259 -18.15 -6.38 18.90
CA GLN A 259 -17.38 -6.05 20.09
C GLN A 259 -16.34 -7.13 20.43
N GLU A 260 -16.66 -8.41 20.21
CA GLU A 260 -15.75 -9.53 20.42
C GLU A 260 -14.56 -9.48 19.45
N GLN A 261 -14.82 -9.25 18.15
CA GLN A 261 -13.78 -9.09 17.14
C GLN A 261 -12.86 -7.90 17.46
N LEU A 262 -13.40 -6.78 17.93
CA LEU A 262 -12.60 -5.61 18.34
C LEU A 262 -11.77 -5.88 19.61
N THR A 263 -12.31 -6.63 20.58
CA THR A 263 -11.54 -7.03 21.77
C THR A 263 -10.38 -7.95 21.40
N GLU A 264 -10.60 -8.92 20.52
CA GLU A 264 -9.56 -9.83 20.05
C GLU A 264 -8.51 -9.08 19.23
N LEU A 265 -8.92 -8.12 18.40
CA LEU A 265 -8.03 -7.27 17.62
C LEU A 265 -7.09 -6.44 18.52
N VAL A 266 -7.60 -5.89 19.63
CA VAL A 266 -6.80 -5.15 20.63
C VAL A 266 -5.78 -6.07 21.32
N HIS A 267 -6.17 -7.32 21.63
CA HIS A 267 -5.30 -8.28 22.32
C HIS A 267 -4.34 -9.04 21.41
N CYS A 268 -4.53 -8.99 20.09
CA CYS A 268 -3.72 -9.73 19.12
C CYS A 268 -2.24 -9.28 19.08
N GLY A 269 -1.94 -8.04 19.49
CA GLY A 269 -0.56 -7.52 19.52
C GLY A 269 0.14 -7.53 18.17
N ALA A 270 -0.62 -7.59 17.06
CA ALA A 270 -0.11 -7.67 15.70
C ALA A 270 0.33 -6.29 15.18
N THR A 271 1.13 -6.27 14.12
CA THR A 271 1.52 -5.00 13.48
C THR A 271 0.30 -4.32 12.83
N PRO A 272 0.32 -2.98 12.64
CA PRO A 272 -0.80 -2.25 12.02
C PRO A 272 -1.28 -2.86 10.70
N GLU A 273 -0.36 -3.33 9.86
CA GLU A 273 -0.64 -3.92 8.55
C GLU A 273 -1.37 -5.26 8.70
N LYS A 274 -0.94 -6.08 9.67
CA LYS A 274 -1.61 -7.34 9.99
C LYS A 274 -3.00 -7.11 10.59
N MET A 275 -3.14 -6.08 11.43
CA MET A 275 -4.45 -5.71 12.00
C MET A 275 -5.43 -5.26 10.92
N GLN A 276 -4.96 -4.55 9.89
CA GLN A 276 -5.80 -4.13 8.77
C GLN A 276 -6.32 -5.33 7.96
N ILE A 277 -5.47 -6.33 7.69
CA ILE A 277 -5.90 -7.57 7.04
C ILE A 277 -6.92 -8.32 7.91
N ILE A 278 -6.71 -8.38 9.22
CA ILE A 278 -7.68 -9.01 10.15
C ILE A 278 -9.03 -8.28 10.11
N VAL A 279 -9.03 -6.95 10.04
CA VAL A 279 -10.24 -6.15 9.89
C VAL A 279 -10.97 -6.51 8.59
N GLU A 280 -10.27 -6.56 7.46
CA GLU A 280 -10.87 -6.91 6.16
C GLU A 280 -11.47 -8.32 6.16
N ILE A 281 -10.77 -9.30 6.74
CA ILE A 281 -11.28 -10.66 6.88
C ILE A 281 -12.54 -10.68 7.76
N ALA A 282 -12.53 -9.98 8.89
CA ALA A 282 -13.69 -9.91 9.79
C ALA A 282 -14.90 -9.23 9.13
N VAL A 283 -14.67 -8.25 8.25
CA VAL A 283 -15.74 -7.59 7.47
C VAL A 283 -16.33 -8.55 6.44
N LEU A 284 -15.48 -9.27 5.71
CA LEU A 284 -15.92 -10.28 4.73
C LEU A 284 -16.69 -11.41 5.42
N GLU A 285 -16.24 -11.86 6.57
CA GLU A 285 -16.96 -12.87 7.36
C GLU A 285 -18.34 -12.37 7.80
N ASN A 286 -18.42 -11.10 8.22
CA ASN A 286 -19.69 -10.48 8.59
C ASN A 286 -20.62 -10.25 7.39
N SER A 287 -20.11 -10.02 6.18
CA SER A 287 -20.94 -9.92 4.98
C SER A 287 -21.45 -11.30 4.54
N MET A 288 -20.61 -12.33 4.54
CA MET A 288 -21.02 -13.70 4.20
C MET A 288 -22.11 -14.22 5.14
N ARG A 289 -21.95 -14.02 6.47
CA ARG A 289 -22.98 -14.42 7.45
C ARG A 289 -24.32 -13.69 7.28
N ARG A 290 -24.32 -12.49 6.67
CA ARG A 290 -25.55 -11.74 6.39
C ARG A 290 -26.24 -12.19 5.10
N GLU A 291 -25.52 -12.79 4.16
CA GLU A 291 -26.09 -13.36 2.94
C GLU A 291 -26.68 -14.75 3.16
N GLU A 292 -26.21 -15.47 4.17
CA GLU A 292 -26.72 -16.80 4.56
C GLU A 292 -27.93 -16.77 5.52
N ALA A 293 -28.35 -15.60 6.00
CA ALA A 293 -29.41 -15.41 7.01
C ALA A 293 -30.67 -14.73 6.44
#